data_AF-A0A411YCE2-F1
#
_entry.id   AF-A0A411YCE2-F1
#
_cell.length_a   1.000
_cell.length_b   1.000
_cell.length_c   1.000
_cell.angle_alpha   90.00
_cell.angle_beta   90.00
_cell.angle_gamma   90.00
#
_symmetry.space_group_name_H-M   'P 1'
#
loop_
_entity.id
_entity.type
_entity.pdbx_description
1 polymer ?
#
loop_
_entity_poly.entity_id
_entity_poly.type
_entity_poly.pdbx_seq_one_letter_code
_entity_poly.pdbx_strand_id
1 'polypeptide(L)'
;MRMMGWVGVLAVAAVVVTGCGGTPGEQDAAGGGVVVLAKAEGWRDGLRDAAGHAYALVEIASDERTAQRAWEDNVPQSLPDADGDPAEPGRYARLESVDLDRQAVVVYSSGQSGTCPSWVTGIETTDDRIEVALASTADQGEACTDDFQAYRLVVAVDRDRLPDPAQLPIERIDVSTENLTDVEGRAVAYPAEDADPAGAGDEQAGSAAASGDGIGPPAGLEIAGTDRIEIRDVPTDPGRPGHWPTAKPPTSRRASSWASSPIPT
;
A
#
# COMPACT_ATOMS: atom_id res chain seq x y z
N MET A 1 -17.55 -80.35 -36.49
CA MET A 1 -18.32 -79.32 -35.78
C MET A 1 -17.32 -78.33 -35.19
N ARG A 2 -17.13 -77.17 -35.81
CA ARG A 2 -16.28 -76.08 -35.32
C ARG A 2 -17.22 -74.98 -34.81
N MET A 3 -17.21 -74.74 -33.50
CA MET A 3 -17.86 -73.56 -32.92
C MET A 3 -16.82 -72.45 -32.83
N MET A 4 -17.12 -71.37 -33.53
CA MET A 4 -16.36 -70.13 -33.63
C MET A 4 -16.75 -69.25 -32.43
N GLY A 5 -15.86 -69.09 -31.46
CA GLY A 5 -16.05 -68.17 -30.33
C GLY A 5 -15.76 -66.74 -30.75
N TRP A 6 -16.79 -65.90 -30.74
CA TRP A 6 -16.74 -64.49 -31.11
C TRP A 6 -16.23 -63.67 -29.92
N VAL A 7 -15.02 -63.11 -30.04
CA VAL A 7 -14.46 -62.17 -29.05
C VAL A 7 -14.99 -60.78 -29.39
N GLY A 8 -16.00 -60.33 -28.64
CA GLY A 8 -16.51 -58.96 -28.71
C GLY A 8 -15.54 -58.01 -28.01
N VAL A 9 -14.83 -57.21 -28.79
CA VAL A 9 -14.04 -56.08 -28.30
C VAL A 9 -15.00 -54.93 -27.98
N LEU A 10 -15.12 -54.61 -26.70
CA LEU A 10 -15.92 -53.50 -26.20
C LEU A 10 -15.04 -52.25 -26.25
N ALA A 11 -15.22 -51.42 -27.28
CA ALA A 11 -14.54 -50.15 -27.42
C ALA A 11 -15.16 -49.13 -26.45
N VAL A 12 -14.44 -48.79 -25.38
CA VAL A 12 -14.78 -47.68 -24.50
C VAL A 12 -14.31 -46.39 -25.19
N ALA A 13 -15.27 -45.65 -25.76
CA ALA A 13 -15.03 -44.31 -26.26
C ALA A 13 -14.90 -43.36 -25.06
N ALA A 14 -13.66 -43.03 -24.68
CA ALA A 14 -13.39 -41.92 -23.78
C ALA A 14 -13.66 -40.60 -24.51
N VAL A 15 -14.83 -40.01 -24.27
CA VAL A 15 -15.14 -38.64 -24.69
C VAL A 15 -14.33 -37.72 -23.78
N VAL A 16 -13.16 -37.28 -24.25
CA VAL A 16 -12.43 -36.18 -23.65
C VAL A 16 -13.23 -34.91 -23.94
N VAL A 17 -14.08 -34.51 -23.00
CA VAL A 17 -14.69 -33.18 -23.01
C VAL A 17 -13.57 -32.21 -22.65
N THR A 18 -12.88 -31.69 -23.67
CA THR A 18 -12.12 -30.42 -23.57
C THR A 18 -13.14 -29.31 -23.38
N GLY A 19 -13.74 -29.26 -22.20
CA GLY A 19 -14.50 -28.11 -21.75
C GLY A 19 -13.48 -27.03 -21.39
N CYS A 20 -13.47 -25.94 -22.15
CA CYS A 20 -12.99 -24.65 -21.67
C CYS A 20 -13.91 -24.21 -20.51
N GLY A 21 -13.79 -24.88 -19.37
CA GLY A 21 -14.29 -24.40 -18.10
C GLY A 21 -13.29 -23.38 -17.61
N GLY A 22 -13.43 -22.13 -18.07
CA GLY A 22 -12.79 -21.01 -17.38
C GLY A 22 -13.29 -21.02 -15.95
N THR A 23 -12.39 -21.30 -15.01
CA THR A 23 -12.71 -21.32 -13.59
C THR A 23 -13.22 -19.94 -13.21
N PRO A 24 -14.42 -19.79 -12.64
CA PRO A 24 -14.85 -18.52 -12.06
C PRO A 24 -13.87 -18.21 -10.92
N GLY A 25 -12.94 -17.29 -11.15
CA GLY A 25 -11.79 -17.03 -10.28
C GLY A 25 -10.53 -16.64 -11.04
N GLU A 26 -10.43 -16.98 -12.34
CA GLU A 26 -9.49 -16.35 -13.25
C GLU A 26 -10.12 -15.04 -13.74
N GLN A 27 -10.45 -14.15 -12.78
CA GLN A 27 -10.49 -12.73 -13.11
C GLN A 27 -9.07 -12.44 -13.57
N ASP A 28 -8.93 -12.16 -14.86
CA ASP A 28 -7.69 -11.69 -15.45
C ASP A 28 -7.04 -10.74 -14.46
N ALA A 29 -5.96 -11.19 -13.81
CA ALA A 29 -5.04 -10.32 -13.12
C ALA A 29 -4.63 -9.33 -14.19
N ALA A 30 -5.27 -8.16 -14.22
CA ALA A 30 -5.23 -7.23 -15.34
C ALA A 30 -3.81 -6.67 -15.42
N GLY A 31 -2.89 -7.42 -16.04
CA GLY A 31 -1.46 -7.15 -16.21
C GLY A 31 -0.61 -6.97 -14.94
N GLY A 32 -1.20 -6.65 -13.79
CA GLY A 32 -0.52 -6.02 -12.67
C GLY A 32 0.02 -6.94 -11.58
N GLY A 33 -0.28 -8.25 -11.62
CA GLY A 33 0.16 -9.18 -10.56
C GLY A 33 -0.37 -8.82 -9.16
N VAL A 34 -1.47 -8.05 -9.10
CA VAL A 34 -2.13 -7.61 -7.86
C VAL A 34 -3.57 -8.12 -7.86
N VAL A 35 -3.99 -8.66 -6.73
CA VAL A 35 -5.38 -9.06 -6.45
C VAL A 35 -5.87 -8.32 -5.22
N VAL A 36 -6.96 -7.56 -5.34
CA VAL A 36 -7.58 -6.90 -4.17
C VAL A 36 -8.34 -7.94 -3.35
N LEU A 37 -7.97 -8.10 -2.08
CA LEU A 37 -8.61 -9.05 -1.18
C LEU A 37 -9.68 -8.36 -0.33
N ALA A 38 -9.42 -7.14 0.14
CA ALA A 38 -10.37 -6.36 0.92
C ALA A 38 -10.10 -4.85 0.82
N LYS A 39 -11.16 -4.06 0.95
CA LYS A 39 -11.10 -2.60 1.13
C LYS A 39 -11.89 -2.22 2.38
N ALA A 40 -11.28 -1.42 3.25
CA ALA A 40 -11.92 -0.91 4.45
C ALA A 40 -11.74 0.60 4.59
N GLU A 41 -12.73 1.27 5.18
CA GLU A 41 -12.65 2.68 5.52
C GLU A 41 -11.70 2.92 6.70
N GLY A 42 -11.04 4.08 6.68
CA GLY A 42 -10.10 4.52 7.70
C GLY A 42 -8.75 3.81 7.67
N TRP A 43 -7.83 4.32 8.48
CA TRP A 43 -6.57 3.66 8.78
C TRP A 43 -6.75 2.69 9.95
N ARG A 44 -5.83 1.73 10.11
CA ARG A 44 -5.70 0.95 11.34
C ARG A 44 -5.40 1.87 12.53
N ASP A 45 -5.92 1.54 13.71
CA ASP A 45 -5.64 2.28 14.95
C ASP A 45 -4.13 2.36 15.20
N GLY A 46 -3.61 3.55 15.54
CA GLY A 46 -2.17 3.78 15.79
C GLY A 46 -1.28 3.88 14.54
N LEU A 47 -1.76 3.44 13.38
CA LEU A 47 -0.97 3.48 12.13
C LEU A 47 -0.65 4.90 11.67
N ARG A 48 -1.51 5.88 12.00
CA ARG A 48 -1.31 7.28 11.63
C ARG A 48 -0.04 7.86 12.25
N ASP A 49 0.21 7.53 13.51
CA ASP A 49 1.39 8.00 14.21
C ASP A 49 2.65 7.32 13.66
N ALA A 50 2.55 6.04 13.27
CA ALA A 50 3.65 5.28 12.68
C ALA A 50 4.01 5.72 11.25
N ALA A 51 3.04 6.16 10.45
CA ALA A 51 3.30 6.68 9.10
C ALA A 51 3.93 8.10 9.12
N GLY A 52 3.87 8.80 10.25
CA GLY A 52 4.38 10.16 10.39
C GLY A 52 3.70 11.13 9.43
N HIS A 53 4.47 11.65 8.46
CA HIS A 53 3.99 12.60 7.46
C HIS A 53 3.67 11.96 6.10
N ALA A 54 3.87 10.64 5.95
CA ALA A 54 3.59 9.95 4.71
C ALA A 54 2.10 10.03 4.34
N TYR A 55 1.82 10.40 3.10
CA TYR A 55 0.48 10.40 2.54
C TYR A 55 -0.03 8.98 2.30
N ALA A 56 0.88 8.09 1.85
CA ALA A 56 0.61 6.68 1.65
C ALA A 56 1.62 5.79 2.39
N LEU A 57 1.14 4.70 2.97
CA LEU A 57 1.95 3.68 3.62
C LEU A 57 1.69 2.33 2.94
N VAL A 58 2.77 1.63 2.60
CA VAL A 58 2.76 0.26 2.09
C VAL A 58 3.42 -0.64 3.13
N GLU A 59 2.67 -1.57 3.71
CA GLU A 59 3.21 -2.56 4.63
C GLU A 59 3.22 -3.94 3.97
N ILE A 60 4.37 -4.61 3.94
CA ILE A 60 4.56 -5.89 3.24
C ILE A 60 4.68 -7.03 4.25
N ALA A 61 3.74 -7.97 4.19
CA ALA A 61 3.73 -9.20 4.97
C ALA A 61 4.18 -10.39 4.10
N SER A 62 5.45 -10.77 4.28
CA SER A 62 6.15 -11.74 3.40
C SER A 62 6.09 -13.19 3.88
N ASP A 63 5.50 -13.47 5.03
CA ASP A 63 5.39 -14.82 5.59
C ASP A 63 3.98 -15.10 6.12
N GLU A 64 3.65 -16.38 6.30
CA GLU A 64 2.31 -16.81 6.72
C GLU A 64 1.85 -16.15 8.02
N ARG A 65 2.74 -16.04 9.01
CA ARG A 65 2.41 -15.44 10.30
C ARG A 65 2.14 -13.94 10.17
N THR A 66 2.97 -13.21 9.42
CA THR A 66 2.76 -11.77 9.19
C THR A 66 1.55 -11.51 8.30
N ALA A 67 1.28 -12.37 7.30
CA ALA A 67 0.12 -12.26 6.42
C ALA A 67 -1.20 -12.47 7.18
N GLN A 68 -1.25 -13.50 8.05
CA GLN A 68 -2.40 -13.73 8.94
C GLN A 68 -2.67 -12.53 9.83
N ARG A 69 -1.62 -11.98 10.46
CA ARG A 69 -1.74 -10.80 11.33
C ARG A 69 -2.21 -9.57 10.54
N ALA A 70 -1.62 -9.32 9.36
CA ALA A 70 -2.03 -8.23 8.48
C ALA A 70 -3.50 -8.33 8.08
N TRP A 71 -4.00 -9.53 7.80
CA TRP A 71 -5.41 -9.77 7.52
C TRP A 71 -6.30 -9.45 8.73
N GLU A 72 -6.00 -10.02 9.89
CA GLU A 72 -6.80 -9.83 11.11
C GLU A 72 -6.88 -8.37 11.55
N ASP A 73 -5.76 -7.65 11.47
CA ASP A 73 -5.65 -6.26 11.88
C ASP A 73 -6.34 -5.30 10.91
N ASN A 74 -6.36 -5.63 9.60
CA ASN A 74 -6.78 -4.68 8.57
C ASN A 74 -8.13 -5.02 7.92
N VAL A 75 -8.69 -6.21 8.10
CA VAL A 75 -9.99 -6.62 7.55
C VAL A 75 -11.02 -6.76 8.67
N PRO A 76 -11.91 -5.77 8.88
CA PRO A 76 -12.94 -5.85 9.90
C PRO A 76 -13.85 -7.07 9.70
N GLN A 77 -14.21 -7.72 10.81
CA GLN A 77 -15.16 -8.84 10.77
C GLN A 77 -16.55 -8.43 10.32
N SER A 78 -16.90 -7.14 10.47
CA SER A 78 -18.16 -6.55 9.99
C SER A 78 -18.15 -6.19 8.51
N LEU A 79 -17.01 -6.31 7.82
CA LEU A 79 -16.91 -6.00 6.40
C LEU A 79 -17.66 -7.06 5.59
N PRO A 80 -18.63 -6.68 4.73
CA PRO A 80 -19.42 -7.63 3.97
C PRO A 80 -18.57 -8.31 2.89
N ASP A 81 -18.91 -9.56 2.57
CA ASP A 81 -18.41 -10.21 1.35
C ASP A 81 -18.97 -9.47 0.11
N ALA A 82 -18.13 -9.23 -0.90
CA ALA A 82 -18.45 -8.48 -2.12
C ALA A 82 -17.82 -9.14 -3.35
N ASP A 83 -18.55 -9.19 -4.47
CA ASP A 83 -18.07 -9.79 -5.74
C ASP A 83 -17.94 -8.75 -6.87
N GLY A 84 -17.85 -7.45 -6.51
CA GLY A 84 -18.00 -6.30 -7.42
C GLY A 84 -16.76 -5.42 -7.56
N ASP A 85 -17.00 -4.13 -7.82
CA ASP A 85 -15.96 -3.12 -8.03
C ASP A 85 -15.15 -2.84 -6.74
N PRO A 86 -13.82 -3.05 -6.74
CA PRO A 86 -12.94 -2.77 -5.60
C PRO A 86 -12.88 -1.30 -5.15
N ALA A 87 -13.51 -0.39 -5.90
CA ALA A 87 -13.76 0.98 -5.48
C ALA A 87 -14.51 1.08 -4.14
N GLU A 88 -15.43 0.15 -3.87
CA GLU A 88 -16.28 0.19 -2.67
C GLU A 88 -15.66 -0.59 -1.49
N PRO A 89 -16.02 -0.28 -0.24
CA PRO A 89 -15.63 -1.11 0.91
C PRO A 89 -16.24 -2.52 0.81
N GLY A 90 -15.42 -3.55 1.01
CA GLY A 90 -15.87 -4.95 0.88
C GLY A 90 -14.73 -5.96 0.99
N ARG A 91 -15.10 -7.21 1.24
CA ARG A 91 -14.20 -8.37 1.22
C ARG A 91 -14.39 -9.13 -0.08
N TYR A 92 -13.40 -9.05 -0.97
CA TYR A 92 -13.45 -9.54 -2.35
C TYR A 92 -12.88 -10.95 -2.51
N ALA A 93 -11.94 -11.31 -1.65
CA ALA A 93 -11.38 -12.64 -1.56
C ALA A 93 -11.07 -12.97 -0.10
N ARG A 94 -10.59 -14.18 0.17
CA ARG A 94 -10.15 -14.57 1.51
C ARG A 94 -8.63 -14.71 1.55
N LEU A 95 -8.05 -14.68 2.73
CA LEU A 95 -6.61 -14.91 2.87
C LEU A 95 -6.20 -16.29 2.36
N GLU A 96 -7.06 -17.31 2.54
CA GLU A 96 -6.76 -18.69 2.13
C GLU A 96 -6.67 -18.88 0.62
N SER A 97 -7.11 -17.91 -0.18
CA SER A 97 -6.90 -17.94 -1.64
C SER A 97 -5.54 -17.39 -2.08
N VAL A 98 -4.75 -16.80 -1.17
CA VAL A 98 -3.42 -16.26 -1.48
C VAL A 98 -2.40 -17.39 -1.49
N ASP A 99 -1.69 -17.53 -2.61
CA ASP A 99 -0.56 -18.46 -2.71
C ASP A 99 0.69 -17.81 -2.14
N LEU A 100 0.92 -17.96 -0.83
CA LEU A 100 2.03 -17.31 -0.14
C LEU A 100 3.41 -17.79 -0.59
N ASP A 101 3.54 -18.88 -1.35
CA ASP A 101 4.83 -19.26 -1.94
C ASP A 101 5.19 -18.37 -3.13
N ARG A 102 4.18 -17.82 -3.82
CA ARG A 102 4.35 -16.94 -5.00
C ARG A 102 4.03 -15.48 -4.72
N GLN A 103 3.20 -15.23 -3.71
CA GLN A 103 2.64 -13.92 -3.39
C GLN A 103 2.97 -13.52 -1.96
N ALA A 104 2.87 -12.22 -1.69
CA ALA A 104 2.86 -11.66 -0.36
C ALA A 104 1.58 -10.87 -0.15
N VAL A 105 1.18 -10.70 1.10
CA VAL A 105 0.07 -9.81 1.46
C VAL A 105 0.63 -8.42 1.67
N VAL A 106 0.02 -7.43 1.04
CA VAL A 106 0.41 -6.02 1.14
C VAL A 106 -0.79 -5.22 1.65
N VAL A 107 -0.53 -4.36 2.64
CA VAL A 107 -1.51 -3.38 3.12
C VAL A 107 -1.14 -2.02 2.57
N TYR A 108 -2.01 -1.44 1.76
CA TYR A 108 -1.88 -0.06 1.27
C TYR A 108 -2.85 0.83 2.06
N SER A 109 -2.31 1.79 2.81
CA SER A 109 -3.11 2.79 3.55
C SER A 109 -2.85 4.18 3.00
N SER A 110 -3.91 4.92 2.71
CA SER A 110 -3.83 6.26 2.10
C SER A 110 -5.13 7.03 2.37
N GLY A 111 -5.39 8.09 1.61
CA GLY A 111 -6.74 8.63 1.50
C GLY A 111 -7.14 8.91 0.06
N GLN A 112 -8.44 9.07 -0.13
CA GLN A 112 -9.10 9.22 -1.42
C GLN A 112 -10.15 10.33 -1.35
N SER A 113 -10.60 10.79 -2.51
CA SER A 113 -11.79 11.63 -2.60
C SER A 113 -13.04 10.78 -2.39
N GLY A 114 -14.06 11.31 -1.71
CA GLY A 114 -15.35 10.62 -1.59
C GLY A 114 -16.10 10.46 -2.91
N THR A 115 -15.82 11.32 -3.90
CA THR A 115 -16.41 11.24 -5.25
C THR A 115 -15.54 10.50 -6.26
N CYS A 116 -14.28 10.22 -5.91
CA CYS A 116 -13.38 9.39 -6.70
C CYS A 116 -12.75 8.29 -5.84
N PRO A 117 -13.54 7.29 -5.39
CA PRO A 117 -12.98 6.11 -4.79
C PRO A 117 -11.92 5.47 -5.70
N SER A 118 -10.80 5.06 -5.10
CA SER A 118 -9.67 4.46 -5.82
C SER A 118 -9.29 3.10 -5.27
N TRP A 119 -8.61 2.31 -6.08
CA TRP A 119 -8.07 1.01 -5.67
C TRP A 119 -6.73 0.72 -6.33
N VAL A 120 -5.92 -0.12 -5.68
CA VAL A 120 -4.62 -0.54 -6.19
C VAL A 120 -4.81 -1.54 -7.33
N THR A 121 -4.17 -1.27 -8.46
CA THR A 121 -4.15 -2.15 -9.65
C THR A 121 -2.75 -2.68 -9.96
N GLY A 122 -1.71 -2.10 -9.36
CA GLY A 122 -0.34 -2.54 -9.52
C GLY A 122 0.54 -2.06 -8.38
N ILE A 123 1.48 -2.91 -7.97
CA ILE A 123 2.59 -2.56 -7.09
C ILE A 123 3.83 -3.19 -7.72
N GLU A 124 4.83 -2.35 -8.00
CA GLU A 124 6.11 -2.80 -8.53
C GLU A 124 7.27 -2.02 -7.92
N THR A 125 8.42 -2.68 -7.81
CA THR A 125 9.64 -2.07 -7.29
C THR A 125 10.55 -1.76 -8.48
N THR A 126 10.91 -0.48 -8.63
CA THR A 126 11.87 -0.04 -9.64
C THR A 126 13.03 0.66 -8.92
N ASP A 127 14.26 0.18 -9.15
CA ASP A 127 15.47 0.74 -8.53
C ASP A 127 15.38 0.86 -6.98
N ASP A 128 15.16 2.08 -6.46
CA ASP A 128 15.10 2.46 -5.05
C ASP A 128 13.70 2.92 -4.59
N ARG A 129 12.65 2.63 -5.37
CA ARG A 129 11.27 3.08 -5.11
C ARG A 129 10.24 1.98 -5.34
N ILE A 130 9.08 2.17 -4.72
CA ILE A 130 7.88 1.40 -5.04
C ILE A 130 6.93 2.27 -5.86
N GLU A 131 6.53 1.79 -7.02
CA GLU A 131 5.49 2.39 -7.84
C GLU A 131 4.16 1.70 -7.51
N VAL A 132 3.17 2.50 -7.10
CA VAL A 132 1.81 2.04 -6.82
C VAL A 132 0.87 2.62 -7.86
N ALA A 133 0.32 1.77 -8.71
CA ALA A 133 -0.71 2.16 -9.68
C ALA A 133 -2.09 2.08 -9.03
N LEU A 134 -2.84 3.18 -9.13
CA LEU A 134 -4.23 3.25 -8.68
C LEU A 134 -5.16 3.42 -9.87
N ALA A 135 -6.28 2.71 -9.86
CA ALA A 135 -7.46 3.06 -10.65
C ALA A 135 -8.47 3.82 -9.79
N SER A 136 -9.38 4.56 -10.43
CA SER A 136 -10.48 5.25 -9.76
C SER A 136 -11.77 5.12 -10.55
N THR A 137 -12.91 5.33 -9.91
CA THR A 137 -14.22 5.35 -10.58
C THR A 137 -14.46 6.60 -11.42
N ALA A 138 -13.63 7.63 -11.27
CA ALA A 138 -13.78 8.86 -12.04
C ALA A 138 -13.43 8.62 -13.50
N ASP A 139 -14.35 8.98 -14.40
CA ASP A 139 -14.06 9.00 -15.82
C ASP A 139 -13.06 10.12 -16.14
N GLN A 140 -12.34 9.99 -17.26
CA GLN A 140 -11.38 11.01 -17.69
C GLN A 140 -12.06 12.38 -17.82
N GLY A 141 -11.68 13.30 -16.92
CA GLY A 141 -12.18 14.68 -16.89
C GLY A 141 -13.22 14.99 -15.82
N GLU A 142 -13.64 14.02 -15.02
CA GLU A 142 -14.42 14.29 -13.81
C GLU A 142 -13.54 14.87 -12.69
N ALA A 143 -14.05 15.92 -12.04
CA ALA A 143 -13.33 16.58 -10.96
C ALA A 143 -13.65 15.91 -9.63
N CYS A 144 -12.62 15.39 -8.97
CA CYS A 144 -12.73 14.87 -7.61
C CYS A 144 -12.95 16.00 -6.60
N THR A 145 -13.80 15.75 -5.63
CA THR A 145 -13.96 16.62 -4.46
C THR A 145 -12.71 16.57 -3.60
N ASP A 146 -12.44 17.66 -2.88
CA ASP A 146 -11.28 17.81 -2.00
C ASP A 146 -11.45 17.16 -0.63
N ASP A 147 -12.55 16.42 -0.42
CA ASP A 147 -12.79 15.68 0.81
C ASP A 147 -11.86 14.46 0.87
N PHE A 148 -10.90 14.51 1.78
CA PHE A 148 -9.94 13.42 1.94
C PHE A 148 -10.45 12.40 2.95
N GLN A 149 -10.82 11.23 2.47
CA GLN A 149 -11.28 10.09 3.27
C GLN A 149 -10.18 9.04 3.36
N ALA A 150 -9.75 8.76 4.59
CA ALA A 150 -8.79 7.71 4.88
C ALA A 150 -9.36 6.33 4.51
N TYR A 151 -8.54 5.46 3.93
CA TYR A 151 -8.91 4.08 3.64
C TYR A 151 -7.68 3.17 3.67
N ARG A 152 -7.93 1.86 3.66
CA ARG A 152 -6.90 0.85 3.48
C ARG A 152 -7.38 -0.29 2.58
N LEU A 153 -6.42 -0.86 1.87
CA LEU A 153 -6.59 -2.03 1.02
C LEU A 153 -5.67 -3.14 1.51
N VAL A 154 -6.18 -4.36 1.50
CA VAL A 154 -5.38 -5.58 1.63
C VAL A 154 -5.36 -6.24 0.26
N VAL A 155 -4.15 -6.42 -0.29
CA VAL A 155 -3.95 -6.96 -1.62
C VAL A 155 -2.95 -8.13 -1.58
N ALA A 156 -3.08 -9.08 -2.48
CA ALA A 156 -2.04 -10.06 -2.77
C ALA A 156 -1.21 -9.56 -3.95
N VAL A 157 0.12 -9.58 -3.82
CA VAL A 157 1.05 -9.13 -4.85
C VAL A 157 2.08 -10.22 -5.10
N ASP A 158 2.41 -10.48 -6.36
CA ASP A 158 3.48 -11.41 -6.72
C ASP A 158 4.84 -10.96 -6.14
N ARG A 159 5.56 -11.90 -5.50
CA ARG A 159 6.80 -11.61 -4.75
C ARG A 159 7.91 -11.05 -5.63
N ASP A 160 7.95 -11.38 -6.91
CA ASP A 160 8.95 -10.89 -7.87
C ASP A 160 8.78 -9.41 -8.25
N ARG A 161 7.66 -8.79 -7.85
CA ARG A 161 7.40 -7.35 -8.02
C ARG A 161 7.72 -6.52 -6.77
N LEU A 162 7.92 -7.17 -5.64
CA LEU A 162 8.16 -6.52 -4.34
C LEU A 162 9.66 -6.42 -4.05
N PRO A 163 10.08 -5.47 -3.19
CA PRO A 163 11.48 -5.37 -2.79
C PRO A 163 11.88 -6.60 -1.97
N ASP A 164 13.18 -6.89 -1.91
CA ASP A 164 13.68 -7.84 -0.92
C ASP A 164 13.36 -7.29 0.49
N PRO A 165 12.79 -8.09 1.42
CA PRO A 165 12.51 -7.63 2.78
C PRO A 165 13.70 -6.98 3.49
N ALA A 166 14.94 -7.36 3.16
CA ALA A 166 16.16 -6.76 3.70
C ALA A 166 16.46 -5.34 3.17
N GLN A 167 15.77 -4.90 2.11
CA GLN A 167 15.88 -3.55 1.55
C GLN A 167 14.86 -2.57 2.15
N LEU A 168 13.96 -3.05 3.02
CA LEU A 168 13.00 -2.19 3.73
C LEU A 168 13.67 -1.54 4.96
N PRO A 169 13.32 -0.30 5.32
CA PRO A 169 12.27 0.53 4.72
C PRO A 169 12.70 1.23 3.41
N ILE A 170 11.72 1.51 2.55
CA ILE A 170 11.89 2.36 1.36
C ILE A 170 11.06 3.64 1.57
N GLU A 171 11.72 4.80 1.54
CA GLU A 171 11.10 6.10 1.84
C GLU A 171 10.56 6.83 0.59
N ARG A 172 10.64 6.20 -0.58
CA ARG A 172 10.12 6.74 -1.84
C ARG A 172 9.07 5.81 -2.41
N ILE A 173 7.81 6.22 -2.31
CA ILE A 173 6.70 5.61 -3.03
C ILE A 173 6.18 6.60 -4.07
N ASP A 174 6.17 6.16 -5.33
CA ASP A 174 5.53 6.91 -6.41
C ASP A 174 4.10 6.38 -6.60
N VAL A 175 3.12 7.14 -6.14
CA VAL A 175 1.70 6.80 -6.35
C VAL A 175 1.27 7.36 -7.70
N SER A 176 1.17 6.48 -8.70
CA SER A 176 0.71 6.83 -10.03
C SER A 176 -0.81 6.92 -10.05
N THR A 177 -1.31 8.16 -10.08
CA THR A 177 -2.68 8.47 -10.48
C THR A 177 -2.64 9.46 -11.64
N GLU A 178 -3.73 9.62 -12.38
CA GLU A 178 -3.79 10.61 -13.48
C GLU A 178 -3.53 12.06 -13.01
N ASN A 179 -3.61 12.35 -11.70
CA ASN A 179 -3.56 13.71 -11.15
C ASN A 179 -2.52 13.95 -10.04
N LEU A 180 -1.84 12.91 -9.55
CA LEU A 180 -0.81 13.03 -8.51
C LEU A 180 0.48 12.37 -9.00
N THR A 181 1.57 13.12 -8.99
CA THR A 181 2.94 12.63 -9.11
C THR A 181 3.71 13.11 -7.88
N ASP A 182 4.73 12.36 -7.46
CA ASP A 182 5.65 12.74 -6.37
C ASP A 182 4.97 12.92 -5.00
N VAL A 183 4.11 11.97 -4.62
CA VAL A 183 3.47 11.94 -3.31
C VAL A 183 4.41 11.30 -2.30
N GLU A 184 4.65 11.94 -1.15
CA GLU A 184 5.46 11.35 -0.08
C GLU A 184 4.78 10.08 0.46
N GLY A 185 5.43 8.94 0.32
CA GLY A 185 4.95 7.67 0.85
C GLY A 185 6.09 6.77 1.28
N ARG A 186 5.79 5.78 2.12
CA ARG A 186 6.78 4.91 2.76
C ARG A 186 6.38 3.44 2.65
N ALA A 187 7.34 2.57 2.38
CA ALA A 187 7.17 1.13 2.38
C ALA A 187 7.99 0.48 3.50
N VAL A 188 7.38 -0.43 4.24
CA VAL A 188 7.97 -1.11 5.40
C VAL A 188 7.56 -2.57 5.46
N ALA A 189 8.29 -3.37 6.24
CA ALA A 189 7.84 -4.71 6.61
C ALA A 189 6.66 -4.63 7.59
N TYR A 190 5.71 -5.56 7.49
CA TYR A 190 4.56 -5.59 8.39
C TYR A 190 4.90 -6.21 9.76
N PRO A 191 4.40 -5.64 10.88
CA PRO A 191 3.70 -4.36 10.97
C PRO A 191 4.68 -3.18 11.05
N ALA A 192 4.25 -2.01 10.56
CA ALA A 192 5.02 -0.77 10.63
C ALA A 192 5.35 -0.34 12.07
N GLU A 193 4.52 -0.71 13.05
CA GLU A 193 4.70 -0.37 14.47
C GLU A 193 5.97 -0.95 15.08
N ASP A 194 6.46 -2.07 14.52
CA ASP A 194 7.70 -2.71 14.95
C ASP A 194 8.93 -2.12 14.23
N ALA A 195 8.73 -1.29 13.20
CA ALA A 195 9.81 -0.62 12.50
C ALA A 195 10.28 0.58 13.32
N ASP A 196 11.56 0.58 13.71
CA ASP A 196 12.16 1.66 14.50
C ASP A 196 12.03 3.01 13.76
N PRO A 197 11.20 3.96 14.23
CA PRO A 197 11.03 5.24 13.57
C PRO A 197 12.29 6.12 13.66
N ALA A 198 13.23 5.79 14.56
CA ALA A 198 14.47 6.55 14.76
C ALA A 198 15.63 6.10 13.84
N GLY A 199 15.51 4.97 13.14
CA GLY A 199 16.57 4.43 12.30
C GLY A 199 16.77 5.14 10.95
N ALA A 200 15.85 6.03 10.55
CA ALA A 200 15.83 6.66 9.22
C ALA A 200 16.59 8.02 9.15
N GLY A 201 17.26 8.46 10.23
CA GLY A 201 17.75 9.85 10.33
C GLY A 201 19.21 10.09 10.73
N ASP A 202 19.95 9.10 11.23
CA ASP A 202 21.23 9.37 11.93
C ASP A 202 22.48 8.78 11.27
N GLU A 203 22.47 8.49 9.96
CA GLU A 203 23.69 8.10 9.24
C GLU A 203 24.33 9.28 8.47
N GLN A 204 24.64 10.38 9.18
CA GLN A 204 25.60 11.38 8.70
C GLN A 204 26.21 12.24 9.82
N ALA A 205 26.94 11.62 10.75
CA ALA A 205 27.91 12.33 11.59
C ALA A 205 29.13 11.45 11.94
N GLY A 206 29.68 10.75 10.94
CA GLY A 206 30.94 10.02 11.08
C GLY A 206 32.10 10.75 10.41
N SER A 207 32.63 11.83 11.02
CA SER A 207 34.01 12.25 10.73
C SER A 207 34.60 13.20 11.78
N ALA A 208 35.80 12.83 12.27
CA ALA A 208 36.72 13.53 13.17
C ALA A 208 36.29 13.60 14.66
N ALA A 209 37.10 13.29 15.68
CA ALA A 209 38.54 13.13 15.75
C ALA A 209 38.94 12.21 16.93
N ALA A 210 40.13 11.64 16.80
CA ALA A 210 40.80 10.80 17.77
C ALA A 210 41.44 11.58 18.94
N SER A 211 41.67 10.82 20.02
CA SER A 211 42.79 10.92 20.97
C SER A 211 42.88 12.09 21.95
N GLY A 212 42.97 11.77 23.24
CA GLY A 212 43.63 12.64 24.23
C GLY A 212 43.24 12.39 25.69
N ASP A 213 44.04 11.57 26.37
CA ASP A 213 44.09 11.37 27.83
C ASP A 213 44.08 12.67 28.67
N GLY A 214 43.57 12.58 29.91
CA GLY A 214 44.20 13.31 31.03
C GLY A 214 43.30 13.96 32.10
N ILE A 215 43.14 13.28 33.24
CA ILE A 215 43.34 13.77 34.63
C ILE A 215 42.68 15.11 35.08
N GLY A 216 41.72 14.98 36.01
CA GLY A 216 41.67 15.76 37.27
C GLY A 216 40.65 16.92 37.38
N PRO A 217 39.75 16.93 38.38
CA PRO A 217 39.02 18.14 38.82
C PRO A 217 39.88 18.94 39.82
N PRO A 218 39.70 20.27 39.96
CA PRO A 218 38.77 20.71 41.00
C PRO A 218 38.02 22.05 40.76
N ALA A 219 36.88 22.12 41.46
CA ALA A 219 36.30 23.29 42.13
C ALA A 219 35.85 24.53 41.33
N GLY A 220 34.54 24.79 41.47
CA GLY A 220 34.02 26.12 41.77
C GLY A 220 33.40 26.87 40.60
N LEU A 221 32.08 26.79 40.46
CA LEU A 221 31.28 28.00 40.29
C LEU A 221 29.83 27.74 40.73
N GLU A 222 29.39 28.53 41.70
CA GLU A 222 28.01 28.67 42.12
C GLU A 222 27.17 29.25 40.97
N ILE A 223 26.02 28.65 40.69
CA ILE A 223 24.87 29.39 40.17
C ILE A 223 23.64 28.93 40.94
N ALA A 224 23.16 29.82 41.81
CA ALA A 224 21.86 29.77 42.42
C ALA A 224 20.76 29.98 41.37
N GLY A 225 19.69 29.19 41.43
CA GLY A 225 18.53 29.38 40.57
C GLY A 225 17.63 28.16 40.49
N THR A 226 16.91 27.86 41.56
CA THR A 226 15.71 27.01 41.49
C THR A 226 14.61 27.77 40.77
N ASP A 227 14.46 27.55 39.47
CA ASP A 227 13.19 27.79 38.79
C ASP A 227 12.48 26.46 38.54
N ARG A 228 11.42 26.28 39.33
CA ARG A 228 10.43 25.21 39.23
C ARG A 228 9.56 25.52 38.01
N ILE A 229 9.77 24.81 36.91
CA ILE A 229 8.85 24.84 35.76
C ILE A 229 7.59 24.07 36.18
N GLU A 230 6.53 24.79 36.55
CA GLU A 230 5.19 24.23 36.60
C GLU A 230 4.69 24.07 35.16
N ILE A 231 4.63 22.82 34.69
CA ILE A 231 3.89 22.45 33.49
C ILE A 231 2.41 22.65 33.83
N ARG A 232 1.81 23.73 33.33
CA ARG A 232 0.36 23.91 33.34
C ARG A 232 -0.25 22.95 32.33
N ASP A 233 -1.22 22.16 32.79
CA ASP A 233 -2.08 21.33 31.97
C ASP A 233 -2.65 22.13 30.78
N VAL A 234 -2.33 21.68 29.57
CA VAL A 234 -3.00 22.13 28.35
C VAL A 234 -4.29 21.31 28.23
N PRO A 235 -5.47 21.93 28.16
CA PRO A 235 -6.71 21.20 27.91
C PRO A 235 -6.66 20.64 26.49
N THR A 236 -6.70 19.31 26.36
CA THR A 236 -7.01 18.63 25.12
C THR A 236 -8.48 18.88 24.79
N ASP A 237 -8.72 19.63 23.71
CA ASP A 237 -10.03 19.80 23.08
C ASP A 237 -10.27 18.59 22.15
N PRO A 238 -11.20 17.66 22.47
CA PRO A 238 -11.43 16.46 21.66
C PRO A 238 -12.31 16.71 20.40
N GLY A 239 -12.56 17.97 20.01
CA GLY A 239 -13.67 18.28 19.09
C GLY A 239 -13.33 18.73 17.66
N ARG A 240 -12.07 18.84 17.23
CA ARG A 240 -11.76 19.45 15.92
C ARG A 240 -11.11 18.44 14.96
N PRO A 241 -11.79 18.00 13.88
CA PRO A 241 -11.13 17.24 12.83
C PRO A 241 -10.00 18.09 12.25
N GLY A 242 -8.79 17.54 12.24
CA GLY A 242 -7.59 18.21 11.80
C GLY A 242 -7.73 18.69 10.36
N HIS A 243 -7.62 20.00 10.16
CA HIS A 243 -7.40 20.59 8.84
C HIS A 243 -5.99 20.20 8.40
N TRP A 244 -5.87 19.33 7.40
CA TRP A 244 -4.59 18.96 6.80
C TRP A 244 -4.06 20.10 5.94
N PRO A 245 -2.73 20.25 5.81
CA PRO A 245 -2.16 21.11 4.79
C PRO A 245 -2.58 20.57 3.43
N THR A 246 -3.50 21.27 2.77
CA THR A 246 -3.78 21.06 1.34
C THR A 246 -2.45 21.18 0.60
N ALA A 247 -1.97 20.09 -0.01
CA ALA A 247 -0.91 20.16 -0.99
C ALA A 247 -1.31 21.25 -2.00
N LYS A 248 -0.46 22.28 -2.15
CA LYS A 248 -0.75 23.35 -3.11
C LYS A 248 -0.87 22.70 -4.48
N PRO A 249 -1.95 22.95 -5.24
CA PRO A 249 -2.07 22.43 -6.59
C PRO A 249 -0.86 22.89 -7.42
N PRO A 250 -0.31 22.05 -8.31
CA PRO A 250 0.73 22.49 -9.22
C PRO A 250 0.20 23.66 -10.03
N THR A 251 0.96 24.75 -10.04
CA THR A 251 0.66 25.94 -10.85
C THR A 251 0.50 25.51 -12.30
N SER A 252 -0.73 25.63 -12.80
CA SER A 252 -1.14 25.34 -14.17
C SER A 252 -0.07 25.76 -15.18
N ARG A 253 0.56 24.79 -15.86
CA ARG A 253 1.29 25.09 -17.10
C ARG A 253 0.27 25.53 -18.14
N ARG A 254 0.56 26.66 -18.78
CA ARG A 254 -0.22 27.21 -19.90
C ARG A 254 -0.53 26.12 -20.92
N ALA A 255 -1.82 25.99 -21.24
CA ALA A 255 -2.26 25.30 -22.45
C ALA A 255 -1.59 25.94 -23.67
N SER A 256 -0.70 25.21 -24.33
CA SER A 256 -0.23 25.56 -25.67
C SER A 256 -1.37 25.25 -26.65
N SER A 257 -1.96 26.31 -27.19
CA SER A 257 -2.92 26.24 -28.30
C SER A 257 -2.26 25.60 -29.53
N TRP A 258 -2.70 24.41 -29.94
CA TRP A 258 -2.37 23.87 -31.25
C TRP A 258 -3.44 24.39 -32.22
N ALA A 259 -3.04 25.34 -33.07
CA ALA A 259 -3.85 25.81 -34.18
C ALA A 259 -3.81 24.76 -35.30
N SER A 260 -4.98 24.29 -35.71
CA SER A 260 -5.17 23.44 -36.88
C SER A 260 -4.78 24.20 -38.15
N SER A 261 -3.82 23.67 -38.91
CA SER A 261 -3.57 24.11 -40.29
C SER A 261 -4.62 23.50 -41.23
N PRO A 262 -5.20 24.26 -42.18
CA PRO A 262 -6.10 23.72 -43.19
C PRO A 262 -5.34 22.94 -44.28
N ILE A 263 -5.95 21.85 -44.74
CA ILE A 263 -5.51 21.03 -45.87
C ILE A 263 -5.82 21.80 -47.17
N PRO A 264 -4.86 21.99 -48.09
CA PRO A 264 -5.17 22.53 -49.41
C PRO A 264 -5.80 21.44 -50.30
N THR A 265 -6.93 21.80 -50.93
CA THR A 265 -7.59 21.07 -52.03
C THR A 265 -6.78 21.11 -53.33
#